data_AF-A0A363MT67-F1
#
_entry.id   AF-A0A363MT67-F1
#
_cell.length_a   1.000
_cell.length_b   1.000
_cell.length_c   1.000
_cell.angle_alpha   90.00
_cell.angle_beta   90.00
_cell.angle_gamma   90.00
#
_symmetry.space_group_name_H-M   'P 1'
#
loop_
_entity.id
_entity.type
_entity.pdbx_description
1 polymer ?
#
loop_
_entity_poly.entity_id
_entity_poly.type
_entity_poly.pdbx_seq_one_letter_code
_entity_poly.pdbx_strand_id
1 'polypeptide(L)'
;MEIYLSKVEHYSKVFNQTSKRYNSISLLRLLSIFFCLFMLFYYIKTNEIGYAVTAFLSFAGFLFLMRIHSKLSFKRELTKAILKINEDEISYLKREKLPFENGIEFNDFHHPYAYDLDIFGEHSLFQNLNRTAVFIGKKTLAEKLLSLSSNEVILENQEAINELKTKIDW
;
A
#
# COMPACT_ATOMS: atom_id res chain seq x y z
N MET A 1 -20.07 -6.94 -4.21
CA MET A 1 -19.07 -8.03 -4.22
C MET A 1 -18.37 -8.16 -5.57
N GLU A 2 -19.10 -8.17 -6.69
CA GLU A 2 -18.52 -8.27 -8.05
C GLU A 2 -17.42 -7.22 -8.34
N ILE A 3 -17.62 -5.99 -7.88
CA ILE A 3 -16.66 -4.89 -8.06
C ILE A 3 -15.29 -5.19 -7.40
N TYR A 4 -15.28 -5.79 -6.21
CA TYR A 4 -14.02 -6.13 -5.54
C TYR A 4 -13.33 -7.30 -6.25
N LEU A 5 -14.09 -8.29 -6.73
CA LEU A 5 -13.55 -9.42 -7.49
C LEU A 5 -12.89 -8.96 -8.80
N SER A 6 -13.55 -8.07 -9.56
CA SER A 6 -13.00 -7.53 -10.80
C SER A 6 -11.74 -6.68 -10.56
N LYS A 7 -11.70 -5.91 -9.46
CA LYS A 7 -10.52 -5.17 -9.03
C LYS A 7 -9.37 -6.11 -8.66
N VAL A 8 -9.62 -7.19 -7.90
CA VAL A 8 -8.58 -8.18 -7.57
C VAL A 8 -8.00 -8.80 -8.85
N GLU A 9 -8.85 -9.21 -9.80
CA GLU A 9 -8.39 -9.77 -11.07
C GLU A 9 -7.51 -8.77 -11.84
N HIS A 10 -7.99 -7.54 -12.00
CA HIS A 10 -7.27 -6.48 -12.70
C HIS A 10 -5.92 -6.17 -12.04
N TYR A 11 -5.92 -5.86 -10.74
CA TYR A 11 -4.70 -5.46 -10.04
C TYR A 11 -3.74 -6.64 -9.82
N SER A 12 -4.22 -7.88 -9.81
CA SER A 12 -3.34 -9.07 -9.77
C SER A 12 -2.53 -9.19 -11.06
N LYS A 13 -3.18 -8.95 -12.21
CA LYS A 13 -2.48 -8.88 -13.51
C LYS A 13 -1.46 -7.74 -13.54
N VAL A 14 -1.85 -6.54 -13.08
CA VAL A 14 -0.97 -5.37 -13.03
C VAL A 14 0.22 -5.60 -12.09
N PHE A 15 -0.01 -6.21 -10.93
CA PHE A 15 1.02 -6.54 -9.95
C PHE A 15 2.03 -7.53 -10.54
N ASN A 16 1.54 -8.62 -11.14
CA ASN A 16 2.39 -9.64 -11.74
C ASN A 16 3.26 -9.08 -12.88
N GLN A 17 2.68 -8.25 -13.76
CA GLN A 17 3.43 -7.58 -14.82
C GLN A 17 4.47 -6.60 -14.26
N THR A 18 4.10 -5.79 -13.26
CA THR A 18 5.00 -4.82 -12.63
C THR A 18 6.13 -5.52 -11.87
N SER A 19 5.82 -6.63 -11.18
CA SER A 19 6.78 -7.45 -10.43
C SER A 19 7.80 -8.12 -11.37
N LYS A 20 7.37 -8.65 -12.51
CA LYS A 20 8.28 -9.18 -13.55
C LYS A 20 9.23 -8.10 -14.05
N ARG A 21 8.71 -6.93 -14.43
CA ARG A 21 9.54 -5.79 -14.87
C ARG A 21 10.49 -5.31 -13.78
N TYR A 22 10.02 -5.23 -12.54
CA TYR A 22 10.84 -4.88 -11.37
C TYR A 22 12.02 -5.84 -11.24
N ASN A 23 11.79 -7.15 -11.26
CA ASN A 23 12.84 -8.16 -11.15
C ASN A 23 13.85 -8.08 -12.31
N SER A 24 13.37 -7.88 -13.55
CA SER A 24 14.26 -7.71 -14.70
C SER A 24 15.16 -6.48 -14.58
N ILE A 25 14.62 -5.34 -14.12
CA ILE A 25 15.40 -4.12 -13.90
C ILE A 25 16.37 -4.29 -12.73
N SER A 26 15.98 -4.99 -11.67
CA SER A 26 16.88 -5.31 -10.55
C SER A 26 18.08 -6.15 -11.00
N LEU A 27 17.87 -7.15 -11.86
CA LEU A 27 18.95 -7.94 -12.45
C LEU A 27 19.84 -7.10 -13.37
N LEU A 28 19.23 -6.27 -14.24
CA LEU A 28 19.99 -5.42 -15.17
C LEU A 28 20.87 -4.40 -14.43
N ARG A 29 20.38 -3.83 -13.32
CA ARG A 29 21.18 -2.98 -12.42
C ARG A 29 22.39 -3.73 -11.88
N LEU A 30 22.19 -4.95 -11.39
CA LEU A 30 23.29 -5.77 -10.87
C LEU A 30 24.34 -6.05 -11.95
N LEU A 31 23.90 -6.48 -13.13
CA LEU A 31 24.80 -6.73 -14.27
C LEU A 31 25.55 -5.48 -14.71
N SER A 32 24.90 -4.30 -14.71
CA SER A 32 25.54 -3.04 -15.09
C SER A 32 26.69 -2.64 -14.14
N ILE A 33 26.57 -2.95 -12.85
CA ILE A 33 27.64 -2.71 -11.87
C ILE A 33 28.81 -3.65 -12.16
N PHE A 34 28.56 -4.96 -12.34
CA PHE A 34 29.62 -5.92 -12.66
C PHE A 34 30.32 -5.57 -13.97
N PHE A 35 29.57 -5.15 -14.98
CA PHE A 35 30.12 -4.69 -16.25
C PHE A 35 30.98 -3.43 -16.08
N CYS A 36 30.55 -2.47 -15.26
CA CYS A 36 31.33 -1.28 -14.93
C CYS A 36 32.66 -1.66 -14.24
N LEU A 37 32.61 -2.52 -13.22
CA LEU A 37 33.81 -3.00 -12.51
C LEU A 37 34.77 -3.74 -13.43
N PHE A 38 34.24 -4.58 -14.31
CA PHE A 38 35.02 -5.29 -15.32
C PHE A 38 35.77 -4.32 -16.25
N MET A 39 35.09 -3.28 -16.76
CA MET A 39 35.72 -2.28 -17.62
C MET A 39 36.79 -1.47 -16.87
N LEU A 40 36.56 -1.12 -15.60
CA LEU A 40 37.58 -0.46 -14.77
C LEU A 40 38.82 -1.34 -14.55
N PHE A 41 38.65 -2.64 -14.34
CA PHE A 41 39.78 -3.56 -14.22
C PHE A 41 40.63 -3.59 -15.50
N TYR A 42 40.00 -3.64 -16.67
CA TYR A 42 40.71 -3.59 -17.96
C TYR A 42 41.40 -2.26 -18.22
N TYR A 43 40.79 -1.14 -17.81
CA TYR A 43 41.43 0.17 -17.85
C TYR A 43 42.73 0.16 -17.05
N ILE A 44 42.73 -0.37 -15.82
CA ILE A 44 43.94 -0.44 -14.98
C ILE A 44 45.03 -1.31 -15.63
N LYS A 45 44.65 -2.40 -16.31
CA LYS A 45 45.61 -3.32 -16.94
C LYS A 45 46.24 -2.78 -18.22
N THR A 46 45.47 -2.04 -19.03
CA THR A 46 45.86 -1.65 -20.39
C THR A 46 46.18 -0.17 -20.53
N ASN A 47 45.70 0.67 -19.60
CA ASN A 47 45.72 2.12 -19.65
C ASN A 47 45.01 2.72 -20.89
N GLU A 48 44.14 1.93 -21.54
CA GLU A 48 43.38 2.36 -22.71
C GLU A 48 42.14 3.16 -22.30
N ILE A 49 42.08 4.43 -22.68
CA ILE A 49 41.03 5.37 -22.24
C ILE A 49 39.61 4.95 -22.66
N GLY A 50 39.47 4.15 -23.72
CA GLY A 50 38.18 3.62 -24.18
C GLY A 50 37.44 2.79 -23.11
N TYR A 51 38.18 2.06 -22.27
CA TYR A 51 37.59 1.30 -21.16
C TYR A 51 37.06 2.23 -20.06
N ALA A 52 37.75 3.32 -19.77
CA ALA A 52 37.30 4.32 -18.79
C ALA A 52 36.01 5.03 -19.25
N VAL A 53 35.94 5.42 -20.54
CA VAL A 53 34.73 6.02 -21.12
C VAL A 53 33.56 5.03 -21.06
N THR A 54 33.78 3.77 -21.40
CA THR A 54 32.73 2.73 -21.36
C THR A 54 32.25 2.46 -19.93
N ALA A 55 33.15 2.43 -18.95
CA ALA A 55 32.79 2.31 -17.53
C ALA A 55 31.93 3.49 -17.06
N PHE A 56 32.30 4.72 -17.45
CA PHE A 56 31.53 5.93 -17.14
C PHE A 56 30.11 5.88 -17.73
N LEU A 57 29.98 5.47 -19.01
CA LEU A 57 28.67 5.31 -19.65
C LEU A 57 27.83 4.22 -18.98
N SER A 58 28.44 3.08 -18.60
CA SER A 58 27.75 2.04 -17.85
C SER A 58 27.23 2.56 -16.50
N PHE A 59 28.04 3.34 -15.79
CA PHE A 59 27.64 3.96 -14.52
C PHE A 59 26.48 4.96 -14.71
N ALA A 60 26.52 5.79 -15.74
CA ALA A 60 25.40 6.67 -16.10
C ALA A 60 24.13 5.85 -16.41
N GLY A 61 24.26 4.74 -17.14
CA GLY A 61 23.18 3.79 -17.39
C GLY A 61 22.61 3.18 -16.10
N PHE A 62 23.46 2.81 -15.15
CA PHE A 62 23.03 2.34 -13.83
C PHE A 62 22.19 3.38 -13.08
N LEU A 63 22.60 4.65 -13.08
CA LEU A 63 21.82 5.73 -12.45
C LEU A 63 20.45 5.93 -13.12
N PHE A 64 20.36 5.74 -14.43
CA PHE A 64 19.07 5.75 -15.13
C PHE A 64 18.19 4.56 -14.71
N LEU A 65 18.76 3.36 -14.63
CA LEU A 65 18.06 2.17 -14.16
C LEU A 65 17.57 2.31 -12.70
N MET A 66 18.32 3.00 -11.84
CA MET A 66 17.89 3.33 -10.47
C MET A 66 16.56 4.10 -10.44
N ARG A 67 16.37 5.07 -11.34
CA ARG A 67 15.13 5.85 -11.43
C ARG A 67 13.95 4.99 -11.87
N ILE A 68 14.16 4.14 -12.87
CA ILE A 68 13.13 3.19 -13.33
C ILE A 68 12.76 2.22 -12.22
N HIS A 69 13.76 1.68 -11.51
CA HIS A 69 13.55 0.77 -10.40
C HIS A 69 12.71 1.42 -9.29
N SER A 70 13.03 2.64 -8.89
CA SER A 70 12.26 3.38 -7.87
C SER A 70 10.79 3.54 -8.27
N LYS A 71 10.52 3.94 -9.53
CA LYS A 71 9.15 4.06 -10.06
C LYS A 71 8.41 2.72 -10.07
N LEU A 72 9.08 1.64 -10.49
CA LEU A 72 8.49 0.30 -10.47
C LEU A 72 8.25 -0.21 -9.05
N SER A 73 9.14 0.08 -8.11
CA SER A 73 8.99 -0.26 -6.69
C SER A 73 7.74 0.39 -6.12
N PHE A 74 7.56 1.70 -6.34
CA PHE A 74 6.36 2.41 -5.88
C PHE A 74 5.09 1.82 -6.49
N LYS A 75 5.07 1.61 -7.81
CA LYS A 75 3.91 1.01 -8.49
C LYS A 75 3.59 -0.38 -7.95
N ARG A 76 4.61 -1.19 -7.66
CA ARG A 76 4.44 -2.54 -7.12
C ARG A 76 3.82 -2.49 -5.72
N GLU A 77 4.32 -1.65 -4.83
CA GLU A 77 3.77 -1.51 -3.48
C GLU A 77 2.35 -0.93 -3.49
N LEU A 78 2.07 0.09 -4.32
CA LEU A 78 0.71 0.61 -4.49
C LEU A 78 -0.26 -0.47 -4.95
N THR A 79 0.11 -1.22 -6.00
CA THR A 79 -0.76 -2.29 -6.53
C THR A 79 -0.98 -3.39 -5.50
N LYS A 80 0.05 -3.73 -4.71
CA LYS A 80 -0.04 -4.69 -3.62
C LYS A 80 -0.98 -4.22 -2.52
N ALA A 81 -0.92 -2.94 -2.14
CA ALA A 81 -1.83 -2.35 -1.16
C ALA A 81 -3.28 -2.38 -1.65
N ILE A 82 -3.52 -2.00 -2.91
CA ILE A 82 -4.86 -2.07 -3.51
C ILE A 82 -5.39 -3.51 -3.52
N LEU A 83 -4.57 -4.48 -3.91
CA LEU A 83 -4.95 -5.90 -3.85
C LEU A 83 -5.37 -6.31 -2.45
N LYS A 84 -4.53 -6.01 -1.46
CA LYS A 84 -4.78 -6.35 -0.06
C LYS A 84 -6.11 -5.77 0.44
N ILE A 85 -6.40 -4.50 0.14
CA ILE A 85 -7.67 -3.86 0.51
C ILE A 85 -8.87 -4.62 -0.09
N ASN A 86 -8.83 -4.94 -1.38
CA ASN A 86 -9.95 -5.61 -2.04
C ASN A 86 -10.11 -7.07 -1.56
N GLU A 87 -8.99 -7.77 -1.30
CA GLU A 87 -9.00 -9.12 -0.73
C GLU A 87 -9.60 -9.12 0.69
N ASP A 88 -9.23 -8.15 1.52
CA ASP A 88 -9.76 -7.99 2.87
C ASP A 88 -11.27 -7.72 2.88
N GLU A 89 -11.74 -6.84 1.98
CA GLU A 89 -13.17 -6.58 1.82
C GLU A 89 -13.92 -7.82 1.30
N ILE A 90 -13.34 -8.62 0.41
CA ILE A 90 -13.95 -9.88 -0.03
C ILE A 90 -14.06 -10.87 1.14
N SER A 91 -12.98 -11.07 1.91
CA SER A 91 -12.99 -11.97 3.06
C SER A 91 -13.98 -11.53 4.14
N TYR A 92 -14.10 -10.21 4.37
CA TYR A 92 -15.11 -9.63 5.25
C TYR A 92 -16.53 -9.91 4.77
N LEU A 93 -16.84 -9.61 3.51
CA LEU A 93 -18.17 -9.80 2.92
C LEU A 93 -18.59 -11.27 2.86
N LYS A 94 -17.64 -12.19 2.68
CA LYS A 94 -17.87 -13.64 2.73
C LYS A 94 -17.95 -14.20 4.15
N ARG A 95 -17.72 -13.37 5.17
CA ARG A 95 -17.65 -13.77 6.59
C ARG A 95 -16.60 -14.84 6.86
N GLU A 96 -15.54 -14.87 6.06
CA GLU A 96 -14.42 -15.79 6.23
C GLU A 96 -13.48 -15.31 7.33
N LYS A 97 -13.22 -13.99 7.36
CA LYS A 97 -12.33 -13.33 8.32
C LYS A 97 -12.77 -11.88 8.54
N LEU A 98 -12.34 -11.31 9.67
CA LEU A 98 -12.47 -9.90 9.97
C LEU A 98 -11.04 -9.30 10.08
N PRO A 99 -10.44 -8.86 8.94
CA PRO A 99 -9.00 -8.58 8.87
C PRO A 99 -8.60 -7.17 9.36
N PHE A 100 -9.56 -6.38 9.84
CA PHE A 100 -9.33 -5.00 10.26
C PHE A 100 -8.85 -4.93 11.70
N GLU A 101 -8.10 -3.88 12.03
CA GLU A 101 -7.68 -3.63 13.42
C GLU A 101 -8.88 -3.37 14.31
N ASN A 102 -8.82 -3.90 15.53
CA ASN A 102 -9.94 -4.01 16.45
C ASN A 102 -10.11 -2.82 17.41
N GLY A 103 -9.16 -1.89 17.41
CA GLY A 103 -9.22 -0.66 18.20
C GLY A 103 -9.15 -0.86 19.71
N ILE A 104 -8.69 -2.03 20.19
CA ILE A 104 -8.61 -2.34 21.63
C ILE A 104 -7.81 -1.29 22.41
N GLU A 105 -6.87 -0.60 21.74
CA GLU A 105 -6.10 0.50 22.32
C GLU A 105 -6.93 1.72 22.76
N PHE A 106 -8.17 1.84 22.29
CA PHE A 106 -9.09 2.95 22.62
C PHE A 106 -10.16 2.55 23.65
N ASN A 107 -10.12 1.32 24.18
CA ASN A 107 -11.14 0.84 25.09
C ASN A 107 -11.07 1.56 26.45
N ASP A 108 -12.22 2.04 26.93
CA ASP A 108 -12.37 2.65 28.25
C ASP A 108 -13.52 1.98 29.01
N PHE A 109 -13.15 1.23 30.07
CA PHE A 109 -14.10 0.51 30.92
C PHE A 109 -15.01 1.42 31.75
N HIS A 110 -14.69 2.71 31.88
CA HIS A 110 -15.54 3.68 32.57
C HIS A 110 -16.52 4.38 31.61
N HIS A 111 -16.41 4.15 30.30
CA HIS A 111 -17.29 4.76 29.33
C HIS A 111 -18.73 4.24 29.49
N PRO A 112 -19.77 5.10 29.43
CA PRO A 112 -21.14 4.71 29.76
C PRO A 112 -21.71 3.50 28.99
N TYR A 113 -21.16 3.20 27.81
CA TYR A 113 -21.68 2.14 26.94
C TYR A 113 -20.60 1.39 26.15
N ALA A 114 -19.31 1.75 26.25
CA ALA A 114 -18.32 1.22 25.31
C ALA A 114 -18.09 -0.29 25.50
N TYR A 115 -18.11 -0.73 26.75
CA TYR A 115 -17.96 -2.13 27.11
C TYR A 115 -19.23 -2.93 26.79
N ASP A 116 -20.40 -2.44 27.19
CA ASP A 116 -21.68 -3.17 26.99
C ASP A 116 -22.06 -3.33 25.52
N LEU A 117 -21.66 -2.40 24.65
CA LEU A 117 -21.94 -2.44 23.21
C LEU A 117 -20.80 -3.05 22.38
N ASP A 118 -19.77 -3.62 23.04
CA ASP A 118 -18.59 -4.18 22.37
C ASP A 118 -18.03 -3.22 21.31
N ILE A 119 -17.77 -1.96 21.69
CA ILE A 119 -17.32 -0.93 20.74
C ILE A 119 -15.92 -1.27 20.20
N PHE A 120 -15.04 -1.84 21.02
CA PHE A 120 -13.66 -2.20 20.66
C PHE A 120 -13.33 -3.65 20.99
N GLY A 121 -12.27 -4.19 20.38
CA GLY A 121 -11.82 -5.58 20.58
C GLY A 121 -12.30 -6.51 19.47
N GLU A 122 -12.01 -7.81 19.62
CA GLU A 122 -12.33 -8.79 18.59
C GLU A 122 -13.83 -8.87 18.31
N HIS A 123 -14.20 -8.88 17.04
CA HIS A 123 -15.57 -8.86 16.53
C HIS A 123 -16.41 -7.62 16.89
N SER A 124 -15.77 -6.57 17.42
CA SER A 124 -16.42 -5.32 17.85
C SER A 124 -17.04 -4.50 16.71
N LEU A 125 -17.85 -3.51 17.10
CA LEU A 125 -18.37 -2.52 16.17
C LEU A 125 -17.24 -1.76 15.46
N PHE A 126 -16.20 -1.32 16.18
CA PHE A 126 -15.05 -0.63 15.58
C PHE A 126 -14.37 -1.50 14.53
N GLN A 127 -14.10 -2.78 14.84
CA GLN A 127 -13.43 -3.68 13.91
C GLN A 127 -14.25 -3.89 12.62
N ASN A 128 -15.58 -3.96 12.73
CA ASN A 128 -16.48 -4.07 11.58
C ASN A 128 -16.55 -2.78 10.73
N LEU A 129 -16.26 -1.62 11.33
CA LEU A 129 -16.33 -0.31 10.66
C LEU A 129 -14.98 0.16 10.10
N ASN A 130 -13.87 -0.23 10.73
CA ASN A 130 -12.56 0.36 10.50
C ASN A 130 -11.98 0.08 9.10
N ARG A 131 -11.91 1.12 8.26
CA ARG A 131 -11.16 1.16 6.98
C ARG A 131 -10.10 2.25 6.98
N THR A 132 -9.71 2.71 8.17
CA THR A 132 -8.74 3.80 8.30
C THR A 132 -7.32 3.28 8.07
N ALA A 133 -6.46 4.11 7.45
CA ALA A 133 -5.10 3.69 7.07
C ALA A 133 -3.99 4.25 7.98
N VAL A 134 -4.32 5.20 8.84
CA VAL A 134 -3.37 5.92 9.69
C VAL A 134 -3.90 6.08 11.11
N PHE A 135 -3.00 6.19 12.08
CA PHE A 135 -3.34 6.28 13.49
C PHE A 135 -4.34 7.40 13.81
N ILE A 136 -4.15 8.60 13.25
CA ILE A 136 -5.08 9.70 13.46
C ILE A 136 -6.50 9.37 12.96
N GLY A 137 -6.63 8.65 11.85
CA GLY A 137 -7.91 8.19 11.35
C GLY A 137 -8.59 7.21 12.30
N LYS A 138 -7.83 6.25 12.84
CA LYS A 138 -8.33 5.31 13.86
C LYS A 138 -8.83 6.03 15.09
N LYS A 139 -8.03 6.97 15.60
CA LYS A 139 -8.37 7.77 16.77
C LYS A 139 -9.65 8.58 16.54
N THR A 140 -9.77 9.26 15.39
CA THR A 140 -10.97 10.01 15.03
C THR A 140 -12.21 9.11 14.94
N LEU A 141 -12.10 7.91 14.36
CA LEU A 141 -13.20 6.95 14.31
C LEU A 141 -13.60 6.49 15.71
N ALA A 142 -12.63 6.16 16.57
CA ALA A 142 -12.86 5.76 17.95
C ALA A 142 -13.57 6.87 18.74
N GLU A 143 -13.09 8.11 18.66
CA GLU A 143 -13.70 9.28 19.30
C GLU A 143 -15.14 9.50 18.82
N LYS A 144 -15.42 9.31 17.53
CA LYS A 144 -16.78 9.38 16.97
C LYS A 144 -17.71 8.29 17.47
N LEU A 145 -17.21 7.10 17.80
CA LEU A 145 -18.02 6.02 18.39
C LEU A 145 -18.27 6.22 19.89
N LEU A 146 -17.37 6.93 20.57
CA LEU A 146 -17.46 7.24 22.00
C LEU A 146 -18.21 8.55 22.30
N SER A 147 -18.67 9.29 21.29
CA SER A 147 -19.35 10.57 21.49
C SER A 147 -20.65 10.67 20.71
N LEU A 148 -21.64 11.33 21.31
CA LEU A 148 -22.88 11.68 20.63
C LEU A 148 -22.67 12.93 19.78
N SER A 149 -22.97 12.83 18.49
CA SER A 149 -22.93 13.96 17.56
C SER A 149 -24.27 14.69 17.52
N SER A 150 -24.27 15.99 17.22
CA SER A 150 -25.49 16.75 16.94
C SER A 150 -26.14 16.27 15.63
N ASN A 151 -27.44 16.55 15.46
CA ASN A 151 -28.16 16.21 14.24
C ASN A 151 -27.50 16.84 12.99
N GLU A 152 -27.00 18.07 13.11
CA GLU A 152 -26.29 18.76 12.03
C GLU A 152 -25.04 17.99 11.59
N VAL A 153 -24.17 17.63 12.54
CA VAL A 153 -22.95 16.86 12.27
C VAL A 153 -23.26 15.48 11.69
N ILE A 154 -24.36 14.84 12.12
CA ILE A 154 -24.79 13.56 11.56
C ILE A 154 -25.16 13.72 10.08
N LEU A 155 -25.93 14.75 9.72
CA LEU A 155 -26.33 15.01 8.33
C LEU A 155 -25.11 15.30 7.44
N GLU A 156 -24.19 16.15 7.91
CA GLU A 156 -22.94 16.44 7.20
C GLU A 156 -22.11 15.16 6.93
N ASN A 157 -21.98 14.28 7.93
CA ASN A 157 -21.26 13.01 7.76
C ASN A 157 -21.98 12.09 6.76
N GLN A 158 -23.31 12.05 6.76
CA GLN A 158 -24.09 11.25 5.80
C GLN A 158 -23.94 11.77 4.37
N GLU A 159 -23.91 13.09 4.17
CA GLU A 159 -23.63 13.71 2.89
C GLU A 159 -22.23 13.36 2.38
N ALA A 160 -21.21 13.48 3.24
CA ALA A 160 -19.85 13.10 2.91
C ALA A 160 -19.72 11.60 2.53
N ILE A 161 -20.39 10.71 3.27
CA ILE A 161 -20.44 9.27 2.93
C ILE A 161 -21.12 9.06 1.57
N ASN A 162 -22.23 9.76 1.30
CA ASN A 162 -22.93 9.67 0.04
C ASN A 162 -22.11 10.17 -1.15
N GLU A 163 -21.27 11.19 -0.95
CA GLU A 163 -20.35 11.69 -1.96
C GLU A 163 -19.25 10.65 -2.27
N LEU A 164 -18.72 9.98 -1.25
CA LEU A 164 -17.57 9.10 -1.38
C LEU A 164 -17.92 7.67 -1.80
N LYS A 165 -19.14 7.18 -1.54
CA LYS A 165 -19.50 5.76 -1.75
C LYS A 165 -19.30 5.26 -3.19
N THR A 166 -19.30 6.15 -4.18
CA THR A 166 -19.10 5.80 -5.61
C THR A 166 -17.66 6.01 -6.08
N LYS A 167 -16.81 6.69 -5.31
CA LYS A 167 -15.42 7.04 -5.66
C LYS A 167 -14.45 5.95 -5.22
N ILE A 168 -14.61 4.77 -5.81
CA ILE A 168 -13.87 3.54 -5.44
C ILE A 168 -12.59 3.30 -6.27
N ASP A 169 -12.31 4.18 -7.21
CA ASP A 169 -11.11 4.15 -8.06
C ASP A 169 -10.01 5.02 -7.45
N TRP A 170 -8.76 4.57 -7.61
CA TRP A 170 -7.53 5.20 -7.11
C TRP A 170 -6.64 5.65 -8.27
#